data_AF-A0A382S2D8-F1
#
_entry.id   AF-A0A382S2D8-F1
#
_cell.length_a   1.000
_cell.length_b   1.000
_cell.length_c   1.000
_cell.angle_alpha   90.00
_cell.angle_beta   90.00
_cell.angle_gamma   90.00
#
_symmetry.space_group_name_H-M   'P 1'
#
loop_
_entity.id
_entity.type
_entity.pdbx_description
1 polymer ?
#
loop_
_entity_poly.entity_id
_entity_poly.type
_entity_poly.pdbx_seq_one_letter_code
_entity_poly.pdbx_strand_id
1 'polypeptide(L)'
;MAKQLDENISMGVDIDGDGKPDLNISLKTIGLIIAGIVSMAGMWFTLKSDIALAMDLPEPVVSAVEFNYKDEMIRKTIELTQKDVEAIKTDVESMKNTLEKLDERLYDLQRR
;
A
#
# COMPACT_ATOMS: atom_id res chain seq x y z
N MET A 1 46.27 15.09 37.78
CA MET A 1 46.98 15.80 36.68
C MET A 1 46.30 15.43 35.38
N ALA A 2 45.43 16.28 34.84
CA ALA A 2 44.84 16.06 33.53
C ALA A 2 45.90 16.40 32.48
N LYS A 3 46.42 15.38 31.78
CA LYS A 3 47.30 15.58 30.63
C LYS A 3 46.40 16.15 29.53
N GLN A 4 46.54 17.43 29.22
CA GLN A 4 45.84 18.02 28.08
C GLN A 4 46.33 17.29 26.83
N LEU A 5 45.42 16.60 26.15
CA LEU A 5 45.69 16.00 24.85
C LEU A 5 45.89 17.17 23.87
N ASP A 6 47.04 17.18 23.21
CA ASP A 6 47.43 18.21 22.25
C ASP A 6 46.35 18.33 21.16
N GLU A 7 45.68 19.49 21.07
CA GLU A 7 44.56 19.74 20.14
C GLU A 7 44.98 19.68 18.66
N ASN A 8 46.29 19.59 18.38
CA ASN A 8 46.86 19.72 17.04
C ASN A 8 47.40 18.39 16.48
N ILE A 9 46.82 17.24 16.84
CA ILE A 9 47.05 16.01 16.08
C ILE A 9 46.25 16.11 14.77
N SER A 10 46.88 16.72 13.77
CA SER A 10 46.38 16.81 12.40
C SER A 10 47.34 16.07 11.46
N MET A 11 46.85 15.05 10.77
CA MET A 11 47.60 14.40 9.69
C MET A 11 47.10 14.97 8.37
N GLY A 12 48.01 15.62 7.65
CA GLY A 12 47.75 16.18 6.34
C GLY A 12 48.11 15.17 5.24
N VAL A 13 47.22 14.98 4.26
CA VAL A 13 47.56 14.27 3.02
C VAL A 13 47.75 15.32 1.93
N ASP A 14 48.97 15.40 1.41
CA ASP A 14 49.33 16.16 0.21
C ASP A 14 49.04 15.29 -1.00
N ILE A 15 48.10 15.72 -1.85
CA ILE A 15 47.64 14.95 -3.01
C ILE A 15 48.31 15.45 -4.29
N ASP A 16 48.74 16.71 -4.35
CA ASP A 16 49.31 17.33 -5.55
C ASP A 16 50.85 17.44 -5.55
N GLY A 17 51.50 17.15 -4.43
CA GLY A 17 52.96 17.12 -4.27
C GLY A 17 53.60 18.50 -4.15
N ASP A 18 52.82 19.54 -3.86
CA ASP A 18 53.33 20.91 -3.69
C ASP A 18 53.96 21.18 -2.31
N GLY A 19 53.93 20.17 -1.42
CA GLY A 19 54.46 20.24 -0.07
C GLY A 19 53.51 20.87 0.95
N LYS A 20 52.29 21.22 0.56
CA LYS A 20 51.21 21.66 1.45
C LYS A 20 50.14 20.57 1.56
N PRO A 21 49.60 20.34 2.77
CA PRO A 21 48.54 19.37 2.94
C PRO A 21 47.20 19.91 2.42
N ASP A 22 46.69 19.30 1.34
CA ASP A 22 45.38 19.60 0.76
C ASP A 22 44.22 19.16 1.67
N LEU A 23 44.38 18.01 2.33
CA LEU A 23 43.37 17.40 3.21
C LEU A 23 43.89 17.31 4.64
N ASN A 24 43.23 18.03 5.55
CA ASN A 24 43.58 18.06 6.96
C ASN A 24 42.60 17.21 7.78
N ILE A 25 43.03 16.01 8.18
CA ILE A 25 42.25 15.17 9.08
C ILE A 25 42.60 15.58 10.51
N SER A 26 41.73 16.39 11.10
CA SER A 26 41.81 16.79 12.51
C SER A 26 41.05 15.82 13.42
N LEU A 27 41.38 15.81 14.70
CA LEU A 27 40.64 15.05 15.71
C LEU A 27 39.13 15.38 15.73
N LYS A 28 38.76 16.63 15.41
CA LYS A 28 37.35 17.05 15.29
C LYS A 28 36.66 16.41 14.09
N THR A 29 37.36 16.31 12.96
CA THR A 29 36.87 15.63 11.75
C THR A 29 36.67 14.13 12.01
N ILE A 30 37.63 13.48 12.68
CA ILE A 30 37.52 12.06 13.08
C ILE A 30 36.36 11.86 14.07
N GLY A 31 36.21 12.75 15.06
CA GLY A 31 35.11 12.71 16.02
C GLY A 31 33.73 12.85 15.34
N LEU A 32 33.63 13.73 14.34
CA LEU A 32 32.41 13.89 13.53
C LEU A 32 32.08 12.62 12.72
N ILE A 33 33.10 12.01 12.09
CA ILE A 33 32.93 10.78 11.31
C ILE A 33 32.46 9.64 12.21
N ILE A 34 33.08 9.47 13.38
CA ILE A 34 32.68 8.45 14.36
C ILE A 34 31.24 8.69 14.83
N ALA A 35 30.87 9.94 15.13
CA ALA A 35 29.49 10.28 15.51
C ALA A 35 28.48 9.97 14.39
N GLY A 36 28.84 10.24 13.14
CA GLY A 36 28.02 9.89 11.97
C GLY A 36 27.88 8.39 11.74
N ILE A 37 28.95 7.62 11.99
CA ILE A 37 28.90 6.14 11.89
C ILE A 37 28.00 5.57 12.99
N VAL A 38 28.12 6.07 14.22
CA VAL A 38 27.30 5.62 15.36
C VAL A 38 25.81 5.93 15.13
N SER A 39 25.48 7.11 14.58
CA SER A 39 24.08 7.46 14.29
C SER A 39 23.47 6.57 13.20
N MET A 40 24.22 6.30 12.12
CA MET A 40 23.78 5.39 11.06
C MET A 40 23.63 3.95 11.56
N ALA A 41 24.56 3.48 12.39
CA ALA A 41 24.46 2.17 13.00
C ALA A 41 23.22 2.09 13.91
N GLY A 42 22.96 3.11 14.73
CA GLY A 42 21.76 3.18 15.57
C GLY A 42 20.47 3.07 14.75
N MET A 43 20.36 3.82 13.66
CA MET A 43 19.21 3.75 12.76
C MET A 43 19.07 2.35 12.13
N TRP A 44 20.17 1.72 11.71
CA TRP A 44 20.15 0.38 11.13
C TRP A 44 19.67 -0.69 12.12
N PHE A 45 20.12 -0.62 13.38
CA PHE A 45 19.68 -1.56 14.42
C PHE A 45 18.21 -1.38 14.78
N THR A 46 17.72 -0.14 14.88
CA THR A 46 16.29 0.13 15.11
C THR A 46 15.46 -0.44 13.97
N LEU A 47 15.81 -0.13 12.72
CA LEU A 47 15.05 -0.60 11.56
C LEU A 47 15.04 -2.14 11.47
N LYS A 48 16.16 -2.79 11.77
CA LYS A 48 16.24 -4.25 11.83
C LYS A 48 15.32 -4.83 12.91
N SER A 49 15.22 -4.18 14.08
CA SER A 49 14.32 -4.59 15.16
C SER A 49 12.86 -4.45 14.76
N ASP A 50 12.49 -3.34 14.11
CA ASP A 50 11.12 -3.10 13.63
C ASP A 50 10.72 -4.11 12.56
N ILE A 51 11.63 -4.44 11.64
CA ILE A 51 11.40 -5.48 10.62
C ILE A 51 11.19 -6.85 11.28
N ALA A 52 12.01 -7.21 12.27
CA ALA A 52 11.86 -8.48 12.96
C ALA A 52 10.51 -8.58 13.70
N LEU A 53 10.07 -7.50 14.33
CA LEU A 53 8.75 -7.42 14.97
C LEU A 53 7.61 -7.53 13.94
N ALA A 54 7.74 -6.86 12.79
CA ALA A 54 6.76 -6.92 11.72
C ALA A 54 6.67 -8.30 11.04
N MET A 55 7.78 -9.05 11.02
CA MET A 55 7.81 -10.44 10.52
C MET A 55 7.18 -11.43 11.48
N ASP A 56 7.23 -11.16 12.79
CA ASP A 56 6.62 -11.99 13.84
C ASP A 56 5.14 -11.66 14.08
N LEU A 57 4.72 -10.44 13.68
CA LEU A 57 3.31 -10.08 13.67
C LEU A 57 2.57 -10.97 12.66
N PRO A 58 1.57 -11.77 13.08
CA PRO A 58 0.77 -12.54 12.13
C PRO A 58 0.09 -11.59 11.14
N GLU A 59 -0.09 -12.04 9.89
CA GLU A 59 -0.88 -11.31 8.90
C GLU A 59 -2.19 -10.84 9.55
N PRO A 60 -2.63 -9.59 9.28
CA PRO A 60 -3.83 -9.05 9.92
C PRO A 60 -4.95 -10.05 9.71
N VAL A 61 -5.37 -10.68 10.80
CA VAL A 61 -6.46 -11.66 10.81
C VAL A 61 -7.62 -10.95 10.14
N VAL A 62 -8.11 -11.47 9.01
CA VAL A 62 -9.28 -10.90 8.30
C VAL A 62 -10.28 -10.58 9.39
N SER A 63 -10.45 -9.28 9.66
CA SER A 63 -11.17 -8.87 10.84
C SER A 63 -12.55 -9.47 10.69
N ALA A 64 -13.11 -10.12 11.72
CA ALA A 64 -14.45 -10.70 11.64
C ALA A 64 -15.46 -9.67 11.06
N VAL A 65 -15.19 -8.38 11.26
CA VAL A 65 -15.87 -7.25 10.63
C VAL A 65 -15.79 -7.24 9.10
N GLU A 66 -14.62 -7.46 8.50
CA GLU A 66 -14.44 -7.51 7.04
C GLU A 66 -15.13 -8.74 6.43
N PHE A 67 -15.06 -9.89 7.09
CA PHE A 67 -15.77 -11.09 6.64
C PHE A 67 -17.29 -10.87 6.64
N ASN A 68 -17.84 -10.34 7.74
CA ASN A 68 -19.25 -10.01 7.83
C ASN A 68 -19.66 -8.97 6.78
N TYR A 69 -18.83 -7.94 6.56
CA TYR A 69 -19.11 -6.92 5.56
C TYR A 69 -19.12 -7.50 4.13
N LYS A 70 -18.17 -8.37 3.80
CA LYS A 70 -18.15 -9.06 2.49
C LYS A 70 -19.35 -10.00 2.32
N ASP A 71 -19.73 -10.78 3.34
CA ASP A 71 -20.89 -11.67 3.29
C ASP A 71 -22.20 -10.88 3.09
N GLU A 72 -22.39 -9.81 3.85
CA GLU A 72 -23.55 -8.93 3.69
C GLU A 72 -23.63 -8.31 2.29
N MET A 73 -22.49 -7.83 1.77
CA MET A 73 -22.46 -7.21 0.43
C MET A 73 -22.79 -8.22 -0.66
N ILE A 74 -22.21 -9.42 -0.60
CA ILE A 74 -22.50 -10.50 -1.56
C ILE A 74 -23.98 -10.87 -1.49
N ARG A 75 -24.54 -11.04 -0.28
CA ARG A 75 -25.96 -11.36 -0.09
C ARG A 75 -26.88 -10.28 -0.66
N LYS A 76 -26.60 -9.00 -0.38
CA LYS A 76 -27.35 -7.86 -0.93
C LYS A 76 -27.30 -7.83 -2.46
N THR A 77 -26.14 -8.07 -3.07
CA THR A 77 -26.01 -8.13 -4.53
C THR A 77 -26.80 -9.28 -5.14
N ILE A 78 -26.82 -10.45 -4.49
CA ILE A 78 -27.62 -11.60 -4.93
C ILE A 78 -29.12 -11.28 -4.84
N GLU A 79 -29.58 -10.70 -3.73
CA GLU A 79 -30.98 -10.30 -3.56
C GLU A 79 -31.43 -9.28 -4.61
N LEU A 80 -30.58 -8.29 -4.93
CA LEU A 80 -30.87 -7.32 -6.00
C LEU A 80 -30.96 -8.01 -7.36
N THR A 81 -30.01 -8.89 -7.68
CA THR A 81 -30.02 -9.63 -8.94
C THR A 81 -31.27 -10.51 -9.06
N GLN A 82 -31.73 -11.13 -7.97
CA GLN A 82 -32.97 -11.91 -7.97
C GLN A 82 -34.20 -11.06 -8.24
N LYS A 83 -34.29 -9.87 -7.62
CA LYS A 83 -35.37 -8.92 -7.89
C LYS A 83 -35.36 -8.44 -9.34
N ASP A 84 -34.19 -8.17 -9.90
CA ASP A 84 -34.07 -7.77 -11.31
C ASP A 84 -34.54 -8.88 -12.24
N VAL A 85 -34.20 -10.15 -11.95
CA VAL A 85 -34.67 -11.31 -12.72
C VAL A 85 -36.20 -11.47 -12.61
N GLU A 86 -36.78 -11.24 -11.44
CA GLU A 86 -38.23 -11.29 -11.25
C GLU A 86 -38.93 -10.18 -12.04
N ALA A 87 -38.42 -8.95 -11.99
CA ALA A 87 -38.95 -7.82 -12.77
C ALA A 87 -38.89 -8.11 -14.28
N ILE A 88 -37.75 -8.62 -14.77
CA ILE A 88 -37.61 -9.03 -16.18
C ILE A 88 -38.64 -10.08 -16.56
N LYS A 89 -38.88 -11.07 -15.69
CA LYS A 89 -39.88 -12.11 -15.95
C LYS A 89 -41.29 -11.52 -16.07
N THR A 90 -41.66 -10.59 -15.20
CA THR A 90 -42.95 -9.89 -15.28
C THR A 90 -43.07 -9.07 -16.57
N ASP A 91 -41.99 -8.37 -16.96
CA ASP A 91 -41.97 -7.60 -18.20
C ASP A 91 -42.14 -8.51 -19.42
N VAL A 92 -41.47 -9.66 -19.45
CA VAL A 92 -41.61 -10.68 -20.51
C VAL A 92 -43.04 -11.20 -20.61
N GLU A 93 -43.69 -11.44 -19.48
CA GLU A 93 -45.10 -11.86 -19.46
C GLU A 93 -46.02 -10.77 -20.02
N SER A 94 -45.77 -9.51 -19.68
CA SER A 94 -46.54 -8.37 -20.22
C SER A 94 -46.38 -8.21 -21.73
N MET A 95 -45.15 -8.43 -22.25
CA MET A 95 -44.87 -8.38 -23.68
C MET A 95 -45.58 -9.52 -24.41
N LYS A 96 -45.56 -10.73 -23.86
CA LYS A 96 -46.27 -11.88 -24.44
C LYS A 96 -47.77 -11.60 -24.56
N ASN A 97 -48.40 -11.09 -23.51
CA ASN A 97 -49.82 -10.71 -23.53
C ASN A 97 -50.13 -9.62 -24.57
N THR A 98 -49.20 -8.68 -24.76
CA THR A 98 -49.34 -7.63 -25.77
C THR A 98 -49.22 -8.20 -27.19
N LEU A 99 -48.29 -9.12 -27.41
CA LEU A 99 -48.13 -9.82 -28.69
C LEU A 99 -49.37 -10.65 -29.05
N GLU A 100 -49.94 -11.39 -28.09
CA GLU A 100 -51.18 -12.17 -28.30
C GLU A 100 -52.34 -11.26 -28.75
N LYS A 101 -52.51 -10.09 -28.11
CA LYS A 101 -53.54 -9.11 -28.50
C LYS A 101 -53.28 -8.48 -29.87
N LEU A 102 -52.02 -8.28 -30.25
CA LEU A 102 -51.67 -7.76 -31.58
C LEU A 102 -51.95 -8.81 -32.66
N ASP A 103 -51.61 -10.07 -32.39
CA ASP A 103 -51.88 -11.18 -33.32
C ASP A 103 -53.39 -11.38 -33.54
N GLU A 104 -54.19 -11.34 -32.47
CA GLU A 104 -55.66 -11.39 -32.57
C GLU A 104 -56.21 -10.25 -33.46
N ARG A 105 -55.73 -9.02 -33.26
CA ARG A 105 -56.14 -7.87 -34.07
C ARG A 105 -55.71 -8.00 -35.53
N LEU A 106 -54.51 -8.54 -35.80
CA LEU A 106 -54.02 -8.78 -37.16
C LEU A 106 -54.84 -9.86 -37.85
N TYR A 107 -55.19 -10.92 -37.14
CA TYR A 107 -56.07 -11.98 -37.64
C TYR A 107 -57.45 -11.42 -38.04
N ASP A 108 -58.05 -10.57 -37.19
CA ASP A 108 -59.31 -9.91 -37.48
C ASP A 108 -59.24 -8.95 -38.68
N LEU A 109 -58.10 -8.27 -38.87
CA LEU A 109 -57.86 -7.41 -40.03
C LEU A 109 -57.69 -8.22 -41.32
N GLN A 110 -57.01 -9.37 -41.28
CA GLN A 110 -56.81 -10.24 -42.45
C GLN A 110 -58.09 -10.97 -42.87
N ARG A 111 -59.03 -11.19 -41.93
CA ARG A 111 -60.31 -11.87 -42.20
C ARG A 111 -61.39 -10.95 -42.79
N ARG A 112 -61.17 -9.64 -42.77
CA ARG A 112 -62.02 -8.63 -43.43
C ARG A 112 -61.56 -8.38 -44.86
#